data_AF-A0A0F5R1W6-F1
#
_entry.id   AF-A0A0F5R1W6-F1
#
_cell.length_a   1.000
_cell.length_b   1.000
_cell.length_c   1.000
_cell.angle_alpha   90.00
_cell.angle_beta   90.00
_cell.angle_gamma   90.00
#
_symmetry.space_group_name_H-M   'P 1'
#
loop_
_entity.id
_entity.type
_entity.pdbx_description
1 polymer ?
#
loop_
_entity_poly.entity_id
_entity_poly.type
_entity_poly.pdbx_seq_one_letter_code
_entity_poly.pdbx_strand_id
1 'polypeptide(L)' 'MLLFRMLTTLAHFEAALAAKASVAVYRNGRLLEPGAPLQLFNEHTVKIRGNYYFRDECQFESCQQVRPASSEASETG' A
#
# COMPACT_ATOMS: atom_id res chain seq x y z
N MET A 1 7.56 12.06 -5.63
CA MET A 1 7.82 10.85 -6.45
C MET A 1 6.80 9.79 -6.07
N LEU A 2 6.25 9.04 -7.02
CA LEU A 2 5.39 7.89 -6.68
C LEU A 2 6.28 6.67 -6.50
N LEU A 3 6.21 6.05 -5.33
CA LEU A 3 6.89 4.80 -5.05
C LEU A 3 5.86 3.67 -5.13
N PHE A 4 6.12 2.71 -6.01
CA PHE A 4 5.36 1.47 -6.10
C PHE A 4 6.07 0.40 -5.28
N ARG A 5 5.31 -0.31 -4.44
CA ARG A 5 5.86 -1.38 -3.59
C ARG A 5 4.94 -2.57 -3.53
N MET A 6 5.52 -3.76 -3.69
CA MET A 6 4.79 -5.02 -3.58
C MET A 6 4.50 -5.42 -2.11
N LEU A 7 3.22 -5.72 -1.93
CA LEU A 7 2.45 -6.29 -0.83
C LEU A 7 2.83 -7.68 -0.29
N THR A 8 4.09 -8.00 0.00
CA THR A 8 4.46 -9.42 0.28
C THR A 8 4.51 -9.82 1.76
N THR A 9 4.86 -8.90 2.67
CA THR A 9 5.02 -9.20 4.11
C THR A 9 4.02 -8.42 4.96
N LEU A 10 3.74 -8.89 6.19
CA LEU A 10 2.87 -8.17 7.13
C LEU A 10 3.35 -6.72 7.36
N ALA A 11 4.66 -6.52 7.53
CA ALA A 11 5.27 -5.20 7.68
C ALA A 11 4.99 -4.26 6.48
N HIS A 12 4.88 -4.79 5.26
CA HIS A 12 4.50 -3.98 4.11
C HIS A 12 3.04 -3.51 4.21
N PHE A 13 2.12 -4.38 4.64
CA PHE A 13 0.72 -4.02 4.85
C PHE A 13 0.54 -3.05 6.02
N GLU A 14 1.28 -3.22 7.11
CA GLU A 14 1.31 -2.27 8.23
C GLU A 14 1.71 -0.87 7.76
N ALA A 15 2.81 -0.77 7.01
CA ALA A 15 3.28 0.50 6.47
C ALA A 15 2.26 1.11 5.48
N ALA A 16 1.63 0.29 4.63
CA ALA A 16 0.61 0.75 3.70
C ALA A 16 -0.64 1.26 4.42
N LEU A 17 -1.08 0.58 5.48
CA LEU A 17 -2.24 0.97 6.28
C LEU A 17 -1.98 2.28 7.04
N ALA A 18 -0.82 2.38 7.71
CA ALA A 18 -0.41 3.57 8.44
C ALA A 18 -0.33 4.81 7.53
N ALA A 19 0.21 4.63 6.31
CA ALA A 19 0.31 5.69 5.31
C ALA A 19 -1.01 5.97 4.56
N LYS A 20 -2.09 5.22 4.83
CA LYS A 20 -3.34 5.24 4.04
C LYS A 20 -3.08 5.11 2.53
N ALA A 21 -2.11 4.27 2.17
CA ALA A 21 -1.67 4.09 0.80
C ALA A 21 -2.80 3.51 -0.06
N SER A 22 -2.85 3.94 -1.33
CA SER A 22 -3.73 3.30 -2.32
C SER A 22 -3.10 1.99 -2.76
N VAL A 23 -3.88 0.90 -2.70
CA VAL A 23 -3.43 -0.45 -3.02
C VAL A 23 -4.23 -0.99 -4.20
N ALA A 24 -3.53 -1.39 -5.25
CA ALA A 24 -4.07 -2.14 -6.36
C ALA A 24 -4.04 -3.65 -6.07
N VAL A 25 -5.02 -4.37 -6.60
CA VAL A 25 -5.15 -5.83 -6.40
C VAL A 25 -5.15 -6.54 -7.74
N TYR A 26 -4.33 -7.58 -7.86
CA TYR A 26 -4.24 -8.43 -9.04
C TYR A 26 -4.47 -9.89 -8.66
N ARG A 27 -5.05 -10.66 -9.58
CA ARG A 27 -5.17 -12.13 -9.46
C ARG A 27 -4.81 -12.76 -10.80
N ASN A 28 -3.87 -13.69 -10.80
CA ASN A 28 -3.36 -14.34 -12.02
C ASN A 28 -2.96 -13.34 -13.12
N GLY A 29 -2.32 -12.23 -12.73
CA GLY A 29 -1.91 -11.14 -13.65
C GLY A 29 -3.04 -10.21 -14.10
N ARG A 30 -4.31 -10.47 -13.73
CA ARG A 30 -5.44 -9.61 -14.04
C ARG A 30 -5.71 -8.62 -12.92
N LEU A 31 -5.82 -7.34 -13.27
CA LEU A 31 -6.22 -6.28 -12.34
C LEU A 31 -7.68 -6.49 -11.91
N LEU A 32 -7.90 -6.58 -10.60
CA LEU A 32 -9.22 -6.67 -9.97
C LEU A 32 -9.66 -5.32 -9.39
N GLU A 33 -8.73 -4.61 -8.74
CA GLU A 33 -8.98 -3.30 -8.13
C GLU A 33 -7.87 -2.33 -8.54
N PRO A 34 -8.17 -1.24 -9.28
CA PRO A 34 -7.18 -0.30 -9.81
C PRO A 34 -6.42 0.52 -8.77
N GLY A 35 -6.87 0.53 -7.52
CA GLY A 35 -6.22 1.28 -6.44
C GLY A 35 -7.24 1.94 -5.54
N ALA A 36 -7.26 1.54 -4.28
CA ALA A 36 -8.02 2.23 -3.24
C ALA A 36 -7.31 2.12 -1.88
N PRO A 37 -7.60 3.03 -0.93
CA PRO A 37 -6.95 3.00 0.37
C PRO A 37 -7.14 1.66 1.06
N LEU A 38 -6.05 1.11 1.57
CA LEU A 38 -6.08 -0.07 2.44
C LEU A 38 -6.87 0.27 3.71
N GLN A 39 -7.88 -0.54 4.03
CA GLN A 39 -8.77 -0.30 5.18
C GLN A 39 -8.40 -1.15 6.38
N LEU A 40 -8.12 -2.44 6.16
CA LEU A 40 -7.64 -3.38 7.16
C LEU A 40 -6.94 -4.55 6.48
N PHE A 41 -6.11 -5.26 7.22
CA PHE A 41 -5.52 -6.52 6.80
C PHE A 41 -5.36 -7.44 8.01
N ASN A 42 -5.25 -8.73 7.75
CA ASN A 42 -4.84 -9.74 8.72
C ASN A 42 -3.97 -10.80 8.02
N GLU A 43 -3.72 -11.91 8.70
CA GLU A 43 -2.87 -12.98 8.18
C GLU A 43 -3.37 -13.56 6.84
N HIS A 44 -4.68 -13.54 6.57
CA HIS A 44 -5.28 -14.20 5.40
C HIS A 44 -5.89 -13.25 4.39
N THR A 45 -6.33 -12.07 4.82
CA THR A 45 -7.19 -11.19 4.02
C THR A 45 -6.80 -9.73 4.10
N VAL A 46 -7.11 -9.01 3.03
CA VAL A 46 -6.89 -7.57 2.87
C VAL A 46 -8.21 -6.94 2.45
N LYS A 47 -8.63 -5.86 3.12
CA LYS A 47 -9.86 -5.14 2.77
C LYS A 47 -9.54 -3.83 2.06
N ILE A 48 -10.10 -3.69 0.86
CA ILE A 48 -9.94 -2.52 0.01
C ILE A 48 -11.31 -2.19 -0.58
N ARG A 49 -11.76 -0.94 -0.43
CA ARG A 49 -13.10 -0.46 -0.85
C ARG A 49 -14.26 -1.38 -0.38
N GLY A 50 -14.20 -1.86 0.86
CA GLY A 50 -15.24 -2.73 1.40
C GLY A 50 -15.16 -4.21 0.98
N ASN A 51 -14.38 -4.55 -0.04
CA ASN A 51 -14.18 -5.92 -0.52
C ASN A 51 -13.01 -6.59 0.19
N TYR A 52 -13.12 -7.91 0.40
CA TYR A 52 -12.06 -8.73 0.98
C TYR A 52 -11.34 -9.53 -0.11
N TYR A 53 -10.02 -9.53 -0.06
CA TYR A 53 -9.15 -10.26 -0.99
C TYR A 53 -8.22 -11.18 -0.20
N PHE A 54 -8.07 -12.42 -0.64
CA PHE A 54 -7.18 -13.40 0.00
C PHE A 54 -5.72 -13.15 -0.36
N ARG A 55 -4.83 -13.19 0.64
CA ARG A 55 -3.39 -12.95 0.47
C ARG A 55 -2.71 -14.02 -0.37
N ASP A 56 -3.14 -15.26 -0.25
CA ASP A 56 -2.54 -16.39 -0.97
C ASP A 56 -3.00 -16.46 -2.44
N GLU A 57 -4.09 -15.77 -2.79
CA GLU A 57 -4.65 -15.78 -4.15
C GLU A 57 -4.38 -14.50 -4.93
N CYS A 58 -4.05 -13.40 -4.24
CA CYS A 58 -3.94 -12.08 -4.84
C CYS A 58 -2.56 -11.47 -4.63
N GLN A 59 -2.14 -10.66 -5.59
CA GLN A 59 -0.96 -9.80 -5.50
C GLN A 59 -1.43 -8.38 -5.19
N PHE A 60 -0.69 -7.69 -4.33
CA PHE A 60 -1.03 -6.35 -3.87
C PHE A 60 0.13 -5.41 -4.17
N GLU A 61 -0.18 -4.23 -4.68
CA GLU A 61 0.82 -3.21 -4.99
C GLU A 61 0.35 -1.87 -4.39
N SER A 62 1.14 -1.27 -3.52
CA SER A 62 0.84 0.06 -2.98
C SER A 62 1.50 1.16 -3.80
N CYS A 63 0.76 2.23 -4.03
CA CYS A 63 1.29 3.50 -4.49
C CYS A 63 1.40 4.45 -3.30
N GLN A 64 2.62 4.81 -2.93
CA GLN A 64 2.87 5.86 -1.94
C GLN A 64 3.37 7.13 -2.61
N GLN A 65 2.74 8.26 -2.28
CA GLN A 65 3.26 9.57 -2.65
C GLN A 65 4.34 9.94 -1.64
N VAL A 66 5.60 9.73 -2.04
CA VAL A 66 6.74 10.17 -1.23
C VAL A 66 6.88 11.66 -1.44
N ARG A 67 6.58 12.45 -0.39
CA ARG A 67 7.02 13.84 -0.32
C ARG A 67 8.54 13.83 -0.20
N PRO A 68 9.28 14.59 -1.02
CA PRO A 68 10.70 14.76 -0.78
C PRO A 68 10.88 15.30 0.65
N ALA A 69 11.82 14.72 1.40
CA ALA A 69 12.18 15.28 2.69
C ALA A 69 12.63 16.72 2.44
N SER A 70 11.87 17.69 2.94
CA SER A 70 12.30 19.07 2.96
C SER A 70 13.63 19.09 3.73
N SER A 71 14.72 19.46 3.06
CA SER A 71 15.93 19.92 3.74
C SER A 71 15.56 21.17 4.54
N GLU A 72 15.17 20.99 5.80
CA GLU A 72 15.29 22.07 6.77
C GLU A 72 16.76 22.14 7.18
N ALA A 73 17.54 22.82 6.35
CA ALA A 73 18.69 23.55 6.85
C ALA A 73 18.14 24.65 7.76
N SER A 74 18.26 24.48 9.07
CA SER A 74 18.24 25.59 9.99
C SER A 74 19.68 25.85 10.42
N GLU A 75 20.31 26.77 9.70
CA GLU A 75 21.28 27.68 10.29
C GLU A 75 20.63 28.34 11.51
N THR A 76 21.23 28.16 12.69
CA THR A 76 21.05 29.07 13.81
C THR A 76 22.44 29.55 14.19
N GLY A 77 22.63 30.86 14.03
CA GLY A 77 23.88 31.59 14.30
C GLY A 77 24.10 31.96 15.75
#